data_AF-E6N718-F1
#
_entry.id   AF-E6N718-F1
#
_cell.length_a   1.000
_cell.length_b   1.000
_cell.length_c   1.000
_cell.angle_alpha   90.00
_cell.angle_beta   90.00
_cell.angle_gamma   90.00
#
_symmetry.space_group_name_H-M   'P 1'
#
loop_
_entity.id
_entity.type
_entity.pdbx_description
1 polymer ?
#
loop_
_entity_poly.entity_id
_entity_poly.type
_entity_poly.pdbx_seq_one_letter_code
_entity_poly.pdbx_strand_id
1 'polypeptide(L)'
;VDGTAWGGEVVLADYSSFKRVGCLKPQKMPGGDRAVEYPARMLAGILSEKLTVEELRMVFRELGLVEKGFRRGWEEFELVLRNIENTVARTSSTGRVLDAVSAMLGFCTHRSYEGEPAIVLEDNSKPTEEKIRPRITNGDIHVVDSTDIVLQALELVRNGADRREVGYMVQYAVGFGLGRIAGIYSRGRRYVVLSGGASVNTYLVEGVKDALQDTGLTILLPSQAPAGDGGIALGQAAIAAYRTLTRP
;
A
#
# COMPACT_ATOMS: atom_id res chain seq x y z
N VAL A 1 17.65 -8.90 -4.56
CA VAL A 1 16.54 -7.90 -4.58
C VAL A 1 16.78 -6.96 -5.76
N ASP A 2 15.72 -6.42 -6.35
CA ASP A 2 15.75 -5.70 -7.65
C ASP A 2 16.07 -4.19 -7.55
N GLY A 3 16.46 -3.71 -6.36
CA GLY A 3 16.82 -2.31 -6.13
C GLY A 3 15.63 -1.35 -5.98
N THR A 4 14.39 -1.85 -6.06
CA THR A 4 13.19 -1.03 -5.85
C THR A 4 12.73 -1.05 -4.38
N ALA A 5 12.02 -0.01 -3.95
CA ALA A 5 11.51 0.09 -2.57
C ALA A 5 10.24 -0.76 -2.39
N TRP A 6 10.40 -1.94 -1.78
CA TRP A 6 9.31 -2.89 -1.52
C TRP A 6 8.52 -2.54 -0.25
N GLY A 7 7.25 -2.94 -0.20
CA GLY A 7 6.43 -2.79 1.01
C GLY A 7 4.97 -3.27 0.90
N GLY A 8 4.67 -4.05 -0.14
CA GLY A 8 3.35 -4.61 -0.40
C GLY A 8 3.51 -5.89 -1.22
N GLU A 9 4.36 -6.79 -0.71
CA GLU A 9 4.84 -7.98 -1.42
C GLU A 9 4.15 -9.25 -0.94
N VAL A 10 3.93 -10.18 -1.87
CA VAL A 10 3.61 -11.57 -1.58
C VAL A 10 4.80 -12.42 -1.97
N VAL A 11 5.34 -13.14 -0.99
CA VAL A 11 6.55 -13.95 -1.15
C VAL A 11 6.25 -15.39 -0.73
N LEU A 12 6.80 -16.34 -1.48
CA LEU A 12 6.94 -17.72 -1.02
C LEU A 12 8.29 -17.81 -0.32
N ALA A 13 8.31 -18.14 0.97
CA ALA A 13 9.53 -18.11 1.74
C ALA A 13 9.64 -19.28 2.72
N ASP A 14 10.87 -19.69 2.96
CA ASP A 14 11.32 -20.48 4.10
C ASP A 14 12.59 -19.83 4.69
N TYR A 15 13.23 -20.46 5.68
CA TYR A 15 14.44 -19.91 6.30
C TYR A 15 15.69 -19.96 5.40
N SER A 16 15.63 -20.68 4.27
CA SER A 16 16.74 -20.78 3.31
C SER A 16 16.65 -19.70 2.22
N SER A 17 15.46 -19.50 1.66
CA SER A 17 15.24 -18.70 0.46
C SER A 17 13.83 -18.11 0.39
N PHE A 18 13.66 -17.15 -0.51
CA PHE A 18 12.35 -16.62 -0.84
C PHE A 18 12.23 -16.37 -2.36
N LYS A 19 10.99 -16.42 -2.85
CA LYS A 19 10.60 -16.05 -4.22
C LYS A 19 9.46 -15.04 -4.15
N ARG A 20 9.65 -13.88 -4.76
CA ARG A 20 8.58 -12.91 -4.98
C ARG A 20 7.59 -13.47 -6.00
N VAL A 21 6.30 -13.50 -5.64
CA VAL A 21 5.21 -14.02 -6.51
C VAL A 21 4.08 -13.03 -6.72
N GLY A 22 4.03 -11.96 -5.94
CA GLY A 22 3.20 -10.82 -6.29
C GLY A 22 3.51 -9.58 -5.48
N CYS A 23 2.89 -8.48 -5.87
CA CYS A 23 3.11 -7.18 -5.27
C CYS A 23 1.96 -6.20 -5.52
N LEU A 24 1.96 -5.08 -4.81
CA LEU A 24 1.27 -3.88 -5.28
C LEU A 24 1.99 -3.30 -6.48
N LYS A 25 1.23 -2.72 -7.42
CA LYS A 25 1.77 -1.99 -8.57
C LYS A 25 2.79 -0.95 -8.09
N PRO A 26 4.03 -0.93 -8.62
CA PRO A 26 5.00 0.09 -8.29
C PRO A 26 4.54 1.48 -8.72
N GLN A 27 4.52 2.43 -7.79
CA GLN A 27 4.02 3.79 -7.95
C GLN A 27 5.17 4.80 -7.97
N LYS A 28 5.03 5.87 -8.77
CA LYS A 28 5.98 6.99 -8.81
C LYS A 28 6.00 7.71 -7.45
N MET A 29 7.18 8.14 -6.99
CA MET A 29 7.36 8.95 -5.77
C MET A 29 7.95 10.33 -6.10
N PRO A 30 7.14 11.32 -6.53
CA PRO A 30 7.65 12.62 -6.94
C PRO A 30 8.33 13.38 -5.78
N GLY A 31 9.66 13.51 -5.88
CA GLY A 31 10.49 14.10 -4.83
C GLY A 31 11.00 13.12 -3.78
N GLY A 32 10.91 11.81 -4.00
CA GLY A 32 11.47 10.77 -3.15
C GLY A 32 10.94 10.86 -1.71
N ASP A 33 11.82 11.08 -0.74
CA ASP A 33 11.48 11.20 0.67
C ASP A 33 10.47 12.31 0.96
N ARG A 34 10.43 13.38 0.14
CA ARG A 34 9.40 14.42 0.27
C ARG A 34 7.99 13.88 0.03
N ALA A 35 7.83 12.83 -0.77
CA ALA A 35 6.53 12.18 -0.97
C ALA A 35 6.09 11.36 0.25
N VAL A 36 7.02 11.01 1.14
CA VAL A 36 6.73 10.41 2.44
C VAL A 36 6.27 11.47 3.45
N GLU A 37 6.93 12.63 3.46
CA GLU A 37 6.58 13.76 4.34
C GLU A 37 5.26 14.43 3.92
N TYR A 38 5.02 14.58 2.61
CA TYR A 38 3.83 15.19 2.03
C TYR A 38 3.09 14.20 1.11
N PRO A 39 2.14 13.40 1.63
CA PRO A 39 1.52 12.31 0.89
C PRO A 39 0.72 12.74 -0.35
N ALA A 40 0.35 14.01 -0.47
CA ALA A 40 -0.26 14.55 -1.69
C ALA A 40 0.64 14.38 -2.93
N ARG A 41 1.97 14.38 -2.76
CA ARG A 41 2.93 14.05 -3.83
C ARG A 41 2.80 12.59 -4.27
N MET A 42 2.61 11.69 -3.30
CA MET A 42 2.41 10.27 -3.57
C MET A 42 1.11 10.06 -4.35
N LEU A 43 0.02 10.73 -3.95
CA LEU A 43 -1.24 10.72 -4.68
C LEU A 43 -1.08 11.19 -6.14
N ALA A 44 -0.34 12.28 -6.36
CA ALA A 44 -0.06 12.76 -7.72
C ALA A 44 0.68 11.69 -8.53
N GLY A 45 1.71 11.07 -7.93
CA GLY A 45 2.46 9.97 -8.55
C GLY A 45 1.58 8.79 -8.96
N ILE A 46 0.67 8.37 -8.07
CA ILE A 46 -0.27 7.26 -8.34
C ILE A 46 -1.22 7.62 -9.48
N LEU A 47 -1.87 8.79 -9.41
CA LEU A 47 -2.88 9.20 -10.37
C LEU A 47 -2.29 9.53 -11.75
N SER A 48 -1.04 9.99 -11.82
CA SER A 48 -0.34 10.29 -13.09
C SER A 48 -0.16 9.10 -14.02
N GLU A 49 -0.31 7.88 -13.52
CA GLU A 49 -0.27 6.66 -14.35
C GLU A 49 -1.49 6.54 -15.27
N LYS A 50 -2.57 7.28 -15.01
CA LYS A 50 -3.84 7.20 -15.76
C LYS A 50 -4.44 8.57 -16.10
N LEU A 51 -4.07 9.62 -15.38
CA LEU A 51 -4.56 10.97 -15.60
C LEU A 51 -3.50 11.84 -16.25
N THR A 52 -3.93 12.69 -17.17
CA THR A 52 -3.14 13.77 -17.75
C THR A 52 -2.79 14.84 -16.70
N VAL A 53 -1.83 15.70 -17.03
CA VAL A 53 -1.42 16.80 -16.14
C VAL A 53 -2.60 17.74 -15.86
N GLU A 54 -3.42 18.04 -16.86
CA GLU A 54 -4.60 18.89 -16.72
C GLU A 54 -5.66 18.24 -15.81
N GLU A 55 -5.91 16.93 -15.95
CA GLU A 55 -6.82 16.19 -15.06
C GLU A 55 -6.31 16.15 -13.63
N LEU A 56 -5.01 15.95 -13.41
CA LEU A 56 -4.40 16.03 -12.09
C LEU A 56 -4.61 17.41 -11.46
N ARG A 57 -4.43 18.49 -12.22
CA ARG A 57 -4.70 19.86 -11.71
C ARG A 57 -6.14 20.02 -11.27
N MET A 58 -7.09 19.50 -12.03
CA MET A 58 -8.53 19.56 -11.69
C MET A 58 -8.81 18.77 -10.41
N VAL A 59 -8.36 17.52 -10.32
CA VAL A 59 -8.53 16.67 -9.13
C VAL A 59 -7.99 17.35 -7.87
N PHE A 60 -6.76 17.86 -7.92
CA PHE A 60 -6.13 18.48 -6.75
C PHE A 60 -6.80 19.79 -6.33
N ARG A 61 -7.36 20.54 -7.29
CA ARG A 61 -8.18 21.73 -7.02
C ARG A 61 -9.50 21.35 -6.36
N GLU A 62 -10.22 20.38 -6.93
CA GLU A 62 -11.52 19.91 -6.43
C GLU A 62 -11.41 19.41 -4.98
N LEU A 63 -10.35 18.69 -4.67
CA LEU A 63 -10.11 18.15 -3.33
C LEU A 63 -9.50 19.18 -2.35
N GLY A 64 -9.12 20.38 -2.83
CA GLY A 64 -8.44 21.39 -2.02
C GLY A 64 -7.10 20.92 -1.43
N LEU A 65 -6.39 20.08 -2.17
CA LEU A 65 -5.14 19.45 -1.71
C LEU A 65 -3.92 20.31 -1.96
N VAL A 66 -3.99 21.28 -2.87
CA VAL A 66 -2.81 22.08 -3.22
C VAL A 66 -2.36 22.92 -2.03
N GLU A 67 -3.30 23.57 -1.34
CA GLU A 67 -3.04 24.45 -0.21
C GLU A 67 -2.63 23.68 1.06
N LYS A 68 -3.09 22.44 1.22
CA LYS A 68 -2.87 21.62 2.43
C LYS A 68 -1.78 20.56 2.29
N GLY A 69 -1.50 20.14 1.06
CA GLY A 69 -0.60 19.02 0.73
C GLY A 69 0.75 19.45 0.19
N PHE A 70 0.97 20.74 -0.05
CA PHE A 70 2.23 21.29 -0.55
C PHE A 70 2.62 22.53 0.26
N ARG A 71 3.87 22.59 0.72
CA ARG A 71 4.37 23.68 1.59
C ARG A 71 4.27 25.04 0.93
N ARG A 72 4.48 25.12 -0.38
CA ARG A 72 4.40 26.36 -1.17
C ARG A 72 3.17 26.41 -2.08
N GLY A 73 2.15 25.60 -1.78
CA GLY A 73 0.91 25.56 -2.55
C GLY A 73 1.13 25.32 -4.04
N TRP A 74 0.48 26.14 -4.87
CA TRP A 74 0.42 25.99 -6.33
C TRP A 74 1.78 26.01 -7.02
N GLU A 75 2.74 26.83 -6.54
CA GLU A 75 4.08 26.89 -7.14
C GLU A 75 4.81 25.55 -7.05
N GLU A 76 4.74 24.91 -5.88
CA GLU A 76 5.37 23.61 -5.65
C GLU A 76 4.63 22.49 -6.38
N PHE A 77 3.29 22.53 -6.38
CA PHE A 77 2.48 21.55 -7.08
C PHE A 77 2.76 21.54 -8.59
N GLU A 78 2.83 22.72 -9.22
CA GLU A 78 3.16 22.83 -10.66
C GLU A 78 4.56 22.29 -10.97
N LEU A 79 5.54 22.50 -10.08
CA LEU A 79 6.87 21.93 -10.24
C LEU A 79 6.84 20.39 -10.17
N VAL A 80 6.04 19.83 -9.26
CA VAL A 80 5.86 18.37 -9.16
C VAL A 80 5.25 17.83 -10.43
N LEU A 81 4.19 18.44 -10.94
CA LEU A 81 3.53 18.03 -12.18
C LEU A 81 4.46 18.07 -13.40
N ARG A 82 5.26 19.14 -13.55
CA ARG A 82 6.22 19.27 -14.67
C ARG A 82 7.29 18.17 -14.68
N ASN A 83 7.63 17.63 -13.51
CA ASN A 83 8.69 16.63 -13.37
C ASN A 83 8.16 15.21 -13.13
N ILE A 84 6.83 15.02 -13.14
CA ILE A 84 6.23 13.76 -12.70
C ILE A 84 6.62 12.58 -13.60
N GLU A 85 6.73 12.81 -14.92
CA GLU A 85 7.18 11.79 -15.87
C GLU A 85 8.66 11.44 -15.72
N ASN A 86 9.48 12.35 -15.21
CA ASN A 86 10.91 12.12 -14.95
C ASN A 86 11.16 11.48 -13.58
N THR A 87 10.12 11.07 -12.86
CA THR A 87 10.24 10.49 -11.53
C THR A 87 10.83 9.07 -11.61
N VAL A 88 12.10 8.95 -11.23
CA VAL A 88 12.83 7.66 -11.20
C VAL A 88 12.46 6.82 -9.97
N ALA A 89 12.25 7.45 -8.81
CA ALA A 89 11.94 6.75 -7.58
C ALA A 89 10.55 6.08 -7.66
N ARG A 90 10.51 4.77 -7.45
CA ARG A 90 9.27 3.97 -7.43
C ARG A 90 9.19 3.07 -6.20
N THR A 91 7.96 2.82 -5.75
CA THR A 91 7.70 1.94 -4.62
C THR A 91 6.43 1.11 -4.80
N SER A 92 6.46 -0.13 -4.34
CA SER A 92 5.27 -0.99 -4.16
C SER A 92 4.77 -0.98 -2.71
N SER A 93 5.10 0.06 -1.94
CA SER A 93 4.76 0.15 -0.53
C SER A 93 3.26 0.32 -0.29
N THR A 94 2.71 -0.58 0.53
CA THR A 94 1.35 -0.47 1.07
C THR A 94 1.16 0.84 1.82
N GLY A 95 2.09 1.17 2.72
CA GLY A 95 2.03 2.40 3.51
C GLY A 95 1.93 3.65 2.63
N ARG A 96 2.72 3.73 1.55
CA ARG A 96 2.67 4.88 0.63
C ARG A 96 1.33 5.00 -0.11
N VAL A 97 0.72 3.88 -0.50
CA VAL A 97 -0.63 3.87 -1.08
C VAL A 97 -1.66 4.37 -0.07
N LEU A 98 -1.60 3.89 1.17
CA LEU A 98 -2.50 4.34 2.24
C LEU A 98 -2.29 5.82 2.59
N ASP A 99 -1.04 6.28 2.63
CA ASP A 99 -0.74 7.69 2.90
C ASP A 99 -1.34 8.61 1.82
N ALA A 100 -1.24 8.20 0.54
CA ALA A 100 -1.84 8.94 -0.57
C ALA A 100 -3.38 9.04 -0.44
N VAL A 101 -4.04 7.96 0.00
CA VAL A 101 -5.48 7.94 0.22
C VAL A 101 -5.88 8.76 1.44
N SER A 102 -5.09 8.72 2.52
CA SER A 102 -5.28 9.59 3.69
C SER A 102 -5.28 11.07 3.30
N ALA A 103 -4.34 11.47 2.44
CA ALA A 103 -4.32 12.83 1.89
C ALA A 103 -5.53 13.09 0.99
N MET A 104 -5.87 12.18 0.07
CA MET A 104 -7.01 12.33 -0.84
C MET A 104 -8.33 12.56 -0.10
N LEU A 105 -8.56 11.84 0.99
CA LEU A 105 -9.76 11.95 1.82
C LEU A 105 -9.72 13.17 2.75
N GLY A 106 -8.57 13.82 2.87
CA GLY A 106 -8.35 15.02 3.68
C GLY A 106 -8.14 14.72 5.17
N PHE A 107 -7.79 13.48 5.53
CA PHE A 107 -7.56 13.08 6.91
C PHE A 107 -6.15 13.44 7.39
N CYS A 108 -5.13 13.22 6.55
CA CYS A 108 -3.75 13.58 6.86
C CYS A 108 -2.99 13.97 5.59
N THR A 109 -2.52 15.22 5.51
CA THR A 109 -1.78 15.76 4.35
C THR A 109 -0.30 16.02 4.64
N HIS A 110 0.15 15.81 5.88
CA HIS A 110 1.53 15.99 6.32
C HIS A 110 1.88 14.95 7.39
N ARG A 111 3.06 14.34 7.26
CA ARG A 111 3.57 13.33 8.19
C ARG A 111 4.54 13.96 9.20
N SER A 112 4.14 13.97 10.46
CA SER A 112 4.93 14.37 11.64
C SER A 112 5.60 13.20 12.37
N TYR A 113 5.10 11.96 12.21
CA TYR A 113 5.74 10.75 12.75
C TYR A 113 5.62 9.54 11.83
N GLU A 114 6.33 8.47 12.17
CA GLU A 114 6.35 7.27 11.35
C GLU A 114 4.98 6.58 11.26
N GLY A 115 4.45 6.49 10.04
CA GLY A 115 3.20 5.78 9.74
C GLY A 115 1.94 6.61 9.97
N GLU A 116 2.08 7.89 10.38
CA GLU A 116 0.95 8.76 10.73
C GLU A 116 -0.20 8.75 9.71
N PRO A 117 0.01 8.98 8.39
CA PRO A 117 -1.13 9.13 7.50
C PRO A 117 -1.92 7.82 7.35
N ALA A 118 -1.26 6.66 7.33
CA ALA A 118 -1.90 5.36 7.33
C ALA A 118 -2.67 5.06 8.63
N ILE A 119 -2.10 5.42 9.79
CA ILE A 119 -2.79 5.28 11.10
C ILE A 119 -4.03 6.17 11.15
N VAL A 120 -3.88 7.44 10.80
CA VAL A 120 -4.98 8.42 10.77
C VAL A 120 -6.07 8.00 9.77
N LEU A 121 -5.69 7.39 8.64
CA LEU A 121 -6.65 6.82 7.70
C LEU A 121 -7.48 5.71 8.35
N GLU A 122 -6.84 4.77 9.05
CA GLU A 122 -7.52 3.68 9.74
C GLU A 122 -8.49 4.21 10.81
N ASP A 123 -8.01 5.10 11.68
CA ASP A 123 -8.80 5.69 12.78
C ASP A 123 -10.04 6.44 12.30
N ASN A 124 -9.97 7.07 11.13
CA ASN A 124 -11.09 7.81 10.54
C ASN A 124 -11.97 6.95 9.64
N SER A 125 -11.61 5.70 9.36
CA SER A 125 -12.37 4.84 8.45
C SER A 125 -13.53 4.14 9.16
N LYS A 126 -14.61 3.93 8.42
CA LYS A 126 -15.86 3.32 8.91
C LYS A 126 -16.20 2.10 8.05
N PRO A 127 -16.36 0.90 8.65
CA PRO A 127 -16.79 -0.30 7.91
C PRO A 127 -18.11 -0.12 7.16
N THR A 128 -18.22 -0.76 6.01
CA THR A 128 -19.40 -0.79 5.16
C THR A 128 -19.45 -2.11 4.38
N GLU A 129 -20.63 -2.47 3.86
CA GLU A 129 -20.78 -3.69 3.04
C GLU A 129 -20.26 -3.51 1.61
N GLU A 130 -20.27 -2.27 1.10
CA GLU A 130 -19.72 -1.98 -0.22
C GLU A 130 -18.19 -2.13 -0.23
N LYS A 131 -17.65 -2.68 -1.32
CA LYS A 131 -16.22 -2.99 -1.45
C LYS A 131 -15.69 -2.57 -2.82
N ILE A 132 -14.50 -1.98 -2.83
CA ILE A 132 -13.70 -1.82 -4.05
C ILE A 132 -13.16 -3.19 -4.46
N ARG A 133 -13.35 -3.58 -5.72
CA ARG A 133 -12.80 -4.84 -6.26
C ARG A 133 -11.45 -4.57 -6.89
N PRO A 134 -10.34 -5.09 -6.34
CA PRO A 134 -9.02 -4.87 -6.90
C PRO A 134 -8.83 -5.66 -8.20
N ARG A 135 -8.25 -5.02 -9.21
CA ARG A 135 -7.74 -5.73 -10.40
C ARG A 135 -6.39 -6.35 -10.09
N ILE A 136 -6.20 -7.60 -10.51
CA ILE A 136 -4.95 -8.35 -10.33
C ILE A 136 -4.49 -8.83 -11.72
N THR A 137 -3.24 -8.56 -12.07
CA THR A 137 -2.66 -9.05 -13.31
C THR A 137 -2.26 -10.53 -13.19
N ASN A 138 -2.32 -11.22 -14.32
CA ASN A 138 -1.78 -12.57 -14.46
C ASN A 138 -0.37 -12.48 -15.06
N GLY A 139 0.60 -13.14 -14.42
CA GLY A 139 2.00 -13.17 -14.86
C GLY A 139 2.86 -13.94 -13.86
N ASP A 140 4.17 -13.98 -14.09
CA ASP A 140 5.12 -14.62 -13.17
C ASP A 140 5.14 -13.97 -11.78
N ILE A 141 4.89 -12.65 -11.76
CA ILE A 141 4.63 -11.87 -10.56
C ILE A 141 3.24 -11.25 -10.74
N HIS A 142 2.31 -11.64 -9.88
CA HIS A 142 0.95 -11.07 -9.88
C HIS A 142 0.96 -9.65 -9.30
N VAL A 143 0.26 -8.71 -9.93
CA VAL A 143 0.26 -7.32 -9.49
C VAL A 143 -1.15 -6.87 -9.13
N VAL A 144 -1.36 -6.43 -7.90
CA VAL A 144 -2.57 -5.70 -7.51
C VAL A 144 -2.47 -4.27 -8.04
N ASP A 145 -3.40 -3.86 -8.90
CA ASP A 145 -3.42 -2.52 -9.49
C ASP A 145 -3.89 -1.48 -8.46
N SER A 146 -2.96 -1.03 -7.62
CA SER A 146 -3.23 0.00 -6.61
C SER A 146 -3.58 1.37 -7.22
N THR A 147 -3.21 1.64 -8.48
CA THR A 147 -3.68 2.84 -9.19
C THR A 147 -5.19 2.76 -9.39
N ASP A 148 -5.69 1.60 -9.83
CA ASP A 148 -7.13 1.41 -10.04
C ASP A 148 -7.95 1.50 -8.75
N ILE A 149 -7.44 0.94 -7.65
CA ILE A 149 -8.09 1.07 -6.32
C ILE A 149 -8.27 2.55 -5.96
N VAL A 150 -7.22 3.36 -6.14
CA VAL A 150 -7.25 4.80 -5.82
C VAL A 150 -8.18 5.57 -6.77
N LEU A 151 -8.25 5.20 -8.05
CA LEU A 151 -9.18 5.82 -9.00
C LEU A 151 -10.64 5.51 -8.66
N GLN A 152 -10.98 4.25 -8.35
CA GLN A 152 -12.33 3.89 -7.90
C GLN A 152 -12.70 4.66 -6.63
N ALA A 153 -11.77 4.80 -5.68
CA ALA A 153 -11.98 5.58 -4.47
C ALA A 153 -12.21 7.08 -4.76
N LEU A 154 -11.46 7.66 -5.70
CA LEU A 154 -11.66 9.05 -6.15
C LEU A 154 -13.04 9.26 -6.79
N GLU A 155 -13.49 8.32 -7.62
CA GLU A 155 -14.82 8.38 -8.24
C GLU A 155 -15.93 8.29 -7.20
N LEU A 156 -15.81 7.40 -6.21
CA LEU A 156 -16.76 7.30 -5.09
C LEU A 156 -16.86 8.62 -4.32
N VAL A 157 -15.73 9.26 -4.02
CA VAL A 157 -15.71 10.58 -3.34
C VAL A 157 -16.38 11.64 -4.20
N ARG A 158 -16.12 11.68 -5.51
CA ARG A 158 -16.76 12.63 -6.45
C ARG A 158 -18.27 12.41 -6.56
N ASN A 159 -18.73 11.17 -6.42
CA ASN A 159 -20.14 10.81 -6.41
C ASN A 159 -20.82 11.01 -5.04
N GLY A 160 -20.11 11.57 -4.05
CA GLY A 160 -20.67 11.93 -2.76
C GLY A 160 -20.71 10.82 -1.72
N ALA A 161 -19.96 9.73 -1.91
CA ALA A 161 -19.83 8.68 -0.90
C ALA A 161 -19.19 9.21 0.40
N ASP A 162 -19.52 8.61 1.55
CA ASP A 162 -18.89 8.94 2.82
C ASP A 162 -17.39 8.60 2.75
N ARG A 163 -16.54 9.61 2.94
CA ARG A 163 -15.08 9.47 2.87
C ARG A 163 -14.55 8.42 3.84
N ARG A 164 -15.20 8.24 4.99
CA ARG A 164 -14.81 7.25 6.00
C ARG A 164 -15.04 5.82 5.49
N GLU A 165 -16.14 5.62 4.76
CA GLU A 165 -16.45 4.34 4.13
C GLU A 165 -15.50 4.07 2.97
N VAL A 166 -15.18 5.08 2.14
CA VAL A 166 -14.15 4.96 1.10
C VAL A 166 -12.79 4.60 1.68
N GLY A 167 -12.40 5.21 2.81
CA GLY A 167 -11.16 4.89 3.51
C GLY A 167 -11.08 3.42 3.92
N TYR A 168 -12.18 2.87 4.43
CA TYR A 168 -12.30 1.44 4.73
C TYR A 168 -12.18 0.58 3.46
N MET A 169 -12.93 0.92 2.39
CA MET A 169 -12.95 0.15 1.14
C MET A 169 -11.57 0.01 0.52
N VAL A 170 -10.75 1.06 0.55
CA VAL A 170 -9.37 1.02 0.01
C VAL A 170 -8.50 0.06 0.83
N GLN A 171 -8.48 0.21 2.16
CA GLN A 171 -7.64 -0.61 3.03
C GLN A 171 -8.01 -2.09 2.89
N TYR A 172 -9.31 -2.39 2.89
CA TYR A 172 -9.84 -3.72 2.62
C TYR A 172 -9.41 -4.22 1.24
N ALA A 173 -9.58 -3.43 0.17
CA ALA A 173 -9.28 -3.86 -1.20
C ALA A 173 -7.79 -4.17 -1.41
N VAL A 174 -6.89 -3.40 -0.78
CA VAL A 174 -5.46 -3.67 -0.80
C VAL A 174 -5.15 -5.02 -0.13
N GLY A 175 -5.68 -5.25 1.07
CA GLY A 175 -5.53 -6.52 1.78
C GLY A 175 -6.11 -7.70 1.01
N PHE A 176 -7.33 -7.55 0.50
CA PHE A 176 -8.03 -8.56 -0.28
C PHE A 176 -7.26 -8.90 -1.57
N GLY A 177 -6.73 -7.91 -2.28
CA GLY A 177 -5.91 -8.12 -3.47
C GLY A 177 -4.66 -8.96 -3.19
N LEU A 178 -3.91 -8.60 -2.15
CA LEU A 178 -2.70 -9.33 -1.74
C LEU A 178 -3.04 -10.74 -1.24
N GLY A 179 -4.12 -10.88 -0.46
CA GLY A 179 -4.64 -12.16 0.01
C GLY A 179 -5.01 -13.09 -1.15
N ARG A 180 -5.68 -12.57 -2.19
CA ARG A 180 -6.01 -13.36 -3.38
C ARG A 180 -4.76 -13.90 -4.08
N ILE A 181 -3.70 -13.09 -4.19
CA ILE A 181 -2.42 -13.57 -4.74
C ILE A 181 -1.86 -14.69 -3.87
N ALA A 182 -1.85 -14.53 -2.53
CA ALA A 182 -1.39 -15.59 -1.64
C ALA A 182 -2.21 -16.88 -1.80
N GLY A 183 -3.53 -16.76 -2.02
CA GLY A 183 -4.45 -17.87 -2.25
C GLY A 183 -4.12 -18.70 -3.50
N ILE A 184 -3.60 -18.08 -4.57
CA ILE A 184 -3.14 -18.77 -5.79
C ILE A 184 -2.08 -19.82 -5.45
N TYR A 185 -1.22 -19.53 -4.47
CA TYR A 185 -0.12 -20.40 -4.06
C TYR A 185 -0.41 -21.23 -2.80
N SER A 186 -1.67 -21.31 -2.36
CA SER A 186 -2.07 -22.03 -1.14
C SER A 186 -1.78 -23.53 -1.18
N ARG A 187 -1.85 -24.16 -2.36
CA ARG A 187 -1.70 -25.62 -2.50
C ARG A 187 -0.37 -26.11 -1.94
N GLY A 188 -0.44 -27.10 -1.03
CA GLY A 188 0.72 -27.70 -0.38
C GLY A 188 1.31 -26.86 0.75
N ARG A 189 0.66 -25.76 1.13
CA ARG A 189 1.06 -24.89 2.25
C ARG A 189 0.00 -24.94 3.33
N ARG A 190 0.45 -24.78 4.57
CA ARG A 190 -0.42 -24.76 5.76
C ARG A 190 -0.62 -23.36 6.31
N TYR A 191 0.34 -22.47 6.09
CA TYR A 191 0.38 -21.16 6.73
C TYR A 191 0.57 -20.05 5.71
N VAL A 192 -0.03 -18.90 6.02
CA VAL A 192 0.32 -17.60 5.47
C VAL A 192 0.70 -16.70 6.64
N VAL A 193 1.79 -15.94 6.49
CA VAL A 193 2.25 -15.00 7.51
C VAL A 193 2.01 -13.60 6.99
N LEU A 194 1.29 -12.77 7.74
CA LEU A 194 1.24 -11.33 7.49
C LEU A 194 2.25 -10.68 8.41
N SER A 195 3.17 -9.88 7.87
CA SER A 195 4.18 -9.17 8.66
C SER A 195 4.46 -7.81 8.02
N GLY A 196 5.38 -7.04 8.59
CA GLY A 196 5.66 -5.65 8.22
C GLY A 196 4.68 -4.67 8.86
N GLY A 197 5.02 -3.39 8.86
CA GLY A 197 4.25 -2.35 9.55
C GLY A 197 2.77 -2.28 9.15
N ALA A 198 2.44 -2.56 7.89
CA ALA A 198 1.04 -2.54 7.42
C ALA A 198 0.18 -3.70 7.95
N SER A 199 0.79 -4.76 8.52
CA SER A 199 0.04 -5.89 9.06
C SER A 199 -0.65 -5.62 10.40
N VAL A 200 -0.43 -4.45 11.00
CA VAL A 200 -1.19 -3.97 12.16
C VAL A 200 -2.54 -3.37 11.76
N ASN A 201 -2.75 -3.09 10.48
CA ASN A 201 -3.95 -2.44 9.97
C ASN A 201 -5.13 -3.42 9.92
N THR A 202 -6.16 -3.12 10.71
CA THR A 202 -7.31 -4.00 10.95
C THR A 202 -8.06 -4.34 9.67
N TYR A 203 -8.36 -3.33 8.85
CA TYR A 203 -9.16 -3.48 7.63
C TYR A 203 -8.39 -4.18 6.50
N LEU A 204 -7.08 -3.96 6.42
CA LEU A 204 -6.21 -4.71 5.52
C LEU A 204 -6.16 -6.19 5.92
N VAL A 205 -5.98 -6.49 7.21
CA VAL A 205 -5.97 -7.87 7.71
C VAL A 205 -7.32 -8.55 7.48
N GLU A 206 -8.44 -7.83 7.68
CA GLU A 206 -9.79 -8.30 7.33
C GLU A 206 -9.87 -8.70 5.86
N GLY A 207 -9.45 -7.83 4.93
CA GLY A 207 -9.44 -8.15 3.51
C GLY A 207 -8.59 -9.39 3.17
N VAL A 208 -7.43 -9.56 3.81
CA VAL A 208 -6.61 -10.77 3.61
C VAL A 208 -7.33 -12.02 4.13
N LYS A 209 -7.98 -11.96 5.29
CA LYS A 209 -8.73 -13.07 5.86
C LYS A 209 -9.84 -13.53 4.93
N ASP A 210 -10.64 -12.57 4.45
CA ASP A 210 -11.77 -12.85 3.56
C ASP A 210 -11.29 -13.44 2.22
N ALA A 211 -10.18 -12.95 1.68
CA ALA A 211 -9.60 -13.49 0.45
C ALA A 211 -9.09 -14.94 0.59
N LEU A 212 -8.82 -15.39 1.81
CA LEU A 212 -8.17 -16.68 2.08
C LEU A 212 -9.08 -17.70 2.78
N GLN A 213 -10.32 -17.33 3.11
CA GLN A 213 -11.25 -18.13 3.91
C GLN A 213 -11.40 -19.58 3.41
N ASP A 214 -11.43 -19.79 2.10
CA ASP A 214 -11.66 -21.11 1.47
C ASP A 214 -10.36 -21.84 1.05
N THR A 215 -9.19 -21.31 1.42
CA THR A 215 -7.89 -21.87 0.99
C THR A 215 -7.34 -22.95 1.92
N GLY A 216 -7.90 -23.07 3.12
CA GLY A 216 -7.38 -23.93 4.19
C GLY A 216 -6.07 -23.44 4.82
N LEU A 217 -5.58 -22.25 4.43
CA LEU A 217 -4.40 -21.63 5.05
C LEU A 217 -4.75 -21.11 6.44
N THR A 218 -3.87 -21.40 7.40
CA THR A 218 -3.91 -20.75 8.71
C THR A 218 -3.14 -19.44 8.65
N ILE A 219 -3.82 -18.34 8.99
CA ILE A 219 -3.22 -17.00 9.01
C ILE A 219 -2.45 -16.78 10.32
N LEU A 220 -1.18 -16.41 10.20
CA LEU A 220 -0.30 -16.09 11.32
C LEU A 220 0.03 -14.60 11.33
N LEU A 221 -0.15 -13.97 12.49
CA LEU A 221 0.19 -12.58 12.77
C LEU A 221 1.26 -12.51 13.86
N PRO A 222 2.18 -11.54 13.81
CA PRO A 222 3.13 -11.26 14.88
C PRO A 222 2.40 -10.98 16.19
N SER A 223 2.86 -11.61 17.28
CA SER A 223 2.27 -11.44 18.61
C SER A 223 3.32 -11.21 19.71
N GLN A 224 4.49 -11.85 19.58
CA GLN A 224 5.59 -11.75 20.56
C GLN A 224 6.71 -10.79 20.13
N ALA A 225 6.71 -10.40 18.86
CA ALA A 225 7.65 -9.43 18.30
C ALA A 225 6.86 -8.36 17.53
N PRO A 226 7.35 -7.12 17.46
CA PRO A 226 6.73 -6.08 16.65
C PRO A 226 6.62 -6.53 15.19
N ALA A 227 5.50 -6.22 14.55
CA ALA A 227 5.30 -6.54 13.14
C ALA A 227 6.17 -5.68 12.20
N GLY A 228 6.48 -4.44 12.61
CA GLY A 228 7.34 -3.51 11.88
C GLY A 228 8.84 -3.75 12.12
N ASP A 229 9.63 -2.73 11.87
CA ASP A 229 11.09 -2.82 11.79
C ASP A 229 11.76 -3.27 13.11
N GLY A 230 11.12 -3.02 14.25
CA GLY A 230 11.56 -3.52 15.56
C GLY A 230 11.63 -5.04 15.66
N GLY A 231 10.94 -5.79 14.80
CA GLY A 231 10.99 -7.26 14.74
C GLY A 231 12.00 -7.84 13.74
N ILE A 232 12.62 -7.01 12.89
CA ILE A 232 13.47 -7.49 11.78
C ILE A 232 14.67 -8.30 12.27
N ALA A 233 15.31 -7.85 13.36
CA ALA A 233 16.49 -8.52 13.90
C ALA A 233 16.22 -9.98 14.29
N LEU A 234 15.02 -10.29 14.79
CA LEU A 234 14.61 -11.66 15.11
C LEU A 234 14.53 -12.54 13.85
N GLY A 235 13.93 -12.02 12.78
CA GLY A 235 13.86 -12.72 11.50
C GLY A 235 15.24 -12.97 10.90
N GLN A 236 16.13 -11.97 10.95
CA GLN A 236 17.51 -12.10 10.49
C GLN A 236 18.28 -13.16 11.29
N ALA A 237 18.15 -13.16 12.62
CA ALA A 237 18.80 -14.15 13.49
C ALA A 237 18.31 -15.57 13.19
N ALA A 238 17.00 -15.77 13.01
CA ALA A 238 16.43 -17.08 12.68
C ALA A 238 16.93 -17.61 11.32
N ILE A 239 16.97 -16.76 10.29
CA ILE A 239 17.50 -17.11 8.96
C ILE A 239 18.99 -17.46 9.05
N ALA A 240 19.78 -16.66 9.77
CA ALA A 240 21.21 -16.92 9.96
C ALA A 240 21.46 -18.23 10.72
N ALA A 241 20.72 -18.47 11.80
CA ALA A 241 20.82 -19.70 12.59
C ALA A 241 20.49 -20.94 11.74
N TYR A 242 19.39 -20.90 10.98
CA TYR A 242 19.02 -21.98 10.07
C TYR A 242 20.15 -22.27 9.08
N ARG A 243 20.67 -21.25 8.39
CA ARG A 243 21.74 -21.39 7.40
C ARG A 243 23.04 -21.94 7.98
N THR A 244 23.36 -21.62 9.23
CA THR A 244 24.56 -22.13 9.89
C THR A 244 24.37 -23.59 10.32
N LEU A 245 23.20 -23.95 10.85
CA LEU A 245 22.90 -25.30 11.32
C LEU A 245 22.69 -26.32 10.19
N THR A 246 22.28 -25.87 9.00
CA THR A 246 22.04 -26.74 7.84
C THR A 246 23.20 -26.74 6.83
N ARG A 247 24.29 -26.03 7.11
CA ARG A 247 25.53 -26.13 6.32
C ARG A 247 26.38 -27.27 6.89
N PRO A 248 26.79 -28.25 6.07
CA PRO A 248 27.68 -29.32 6.50
C PRO A 248 29.05 -28.79 6.93
#